data_AF-A0A257SGZ3-F1
#
_entry.id   AF-A0A257SGZ3-F1
#
_cell.length_a   1.000
_cell.length_b   1.000
_cell.length_c   1.000
_cell.angle_alpha   90.00
_cell.angle_beta   90.00
_cell.angle_gamma   90.00
#
_symmetry.space_group_name_H-M   'P 1'
#
loop_
_entity.id
_entity.type
_entity.pdbx_description
1 polymer ?
#
loop_
_entity_poly.entity_id
_entity_poly.type
_entity_poly.pdbx_seq_one_letter_code
_entity_poly.pdbx_strand_id
1 'polypeptide(L)'
;SAPQSTRLYGAIDACTLEQALDAAAMDSSGRARERLPATLDSLAARRQPGVRAGLTADPNLRLPPQGPLAPACGEELERDASGFVQFPPFLYLDQALLDGDIVWARDLGPWNGALFAHYPGRKLYRYASVTPGAAPVFTPLERPSARHDLR
;
A
#
# COMPACT_ATOMS: atom_id res chain seq x y z
N SER A 1 27.53 -6.73 -3.15
CA SER A 1 26.26 -7.46 -3.39
C SER A 1 25.13 -6.45 -3.49
N ALA A 2 24.16 -6.63 -4.39
CA ALA A 2 23.01 -5.73 -4.47
C ALA A 2 22.10 -5.86 -3.23
N PRO A 3 21.41 -4.79 -2.80
CA PRO A 3 20.42 -4.85 -1.73
C PRO A 3 19.36 -5.92 -1.99
N GLN A 4 18.83 -6.53 -0.92
CA GLN A 4 17.80 -7.57 -1.04
C GLN A 4 16.58 -7.09 -1.82
N SER A 5 16.14 -5.85 -1.58
CA SER A 5 15.05 -5.20 -2.34
C SER A 5 15.31 -5.20 -3.84
N THR A 6 16.50 -4.77 -4.28
CA THR A 6 16.87 -4.76 -5.70
C THR A 6 16.82 -6.15 -6.33
N ARG A 7 17.21 -7.20 -5.58
CA ARG A 7 17.12 -8.58 -6.07
C ARG A 7 15.67 -9.03 -6.25
N LEU A 8 14.80 -8.72 -5.29
CA LEU A 8 13.38 -9.09 -5.34
C LEU A 8 12.65 -8.39 -6.49
N TYR A 9 12.80 -7.06 -6.61
CA TYR A 9 12.27 -6.28 -7.74
C TYR A 9 12.77 -6.77 -9.10
N GLY A 10 14.00 -7.30 -9.16
CA GLY A 10 14.58 -7.85 -10.37
C GLY A 10 14.09 -9.25 -10.73
N ALA A 11 13.40 -9.96 -9.83
CA ALA A 11 13.14 -11.40 -9.96
C ALA A 11 11.66 -11.81 -9.84
N ILE A 12 10.81 -10.96 -9.28
CA ILE A 12 9.38 -11.21 -9.02
C ILE A 12 8.58 -10.08 -9.66
N ASP A 13 7.47 -10.40 -10.34
CA ASP A 13 6.51 -9.39 -10.79
C ASP A 13 5.81 -8.70 -9.61
N ALA A 14 5.34 -7.48 -9.84
CA ALA A 14 4.79 -6.64 -8.77
C ALA A 14 3.54 -7.24 -8.12
N CYS A 15 2.63 -7.87 -8.90
CA CYS A 15 1.40 -8.43 -8.35
C CYS A 15 1.67 -9.64 -7.46
N THR A 16 2.60 -10.51 -7.84
CA THR A 16 3.00 -11.67 -7.04
C THR A 16 3.72 -11.23 -5.77
N LEU A 17 4.57 -10.21 -5.86
CA LEU A 17 5.24 -9.62 -4.69
C LEU A 17 4.21 -9.04 -3.71
N GLU A 18 3.29 -8.22 -4.20
CA GLU A 18 2.25 -7.58 -3.37
C GLU A 18 1.38 -8.61 -2.67
N GLN A 19 0.88 -9.63 -3.38
CA GLN A 19 0.08 -10.70 -2.78
C GLN A 19 0.82 -11.44 -1.65
N ALA A 20 2.13 -11.65 -1.77
CA ALA A 20 2.91 -12.28 -0.71
C ALA A 20 3.04 -11.37 0.53
N LEU A 21 3.20 -10.06 0.31
CA LEU A 21 3.27 -9.06 1.38
C LEU A 21 1.92 -8.93 2.08
N ASP A 22 0.83 -8.80 1.33
CA ASP A 22 -0.53 -8.69 1.85
C ASP A 22 -0.91 -9.92 2.67
N ALA A 23 -0.65 -11.12 2.16
CA ALA A 23 -0.93 -12.36 2.89
C ALA A 23 -0.18 -12.41 4.24
N ALA A 24 1.07 -11.95 4.27
CA ALA A 24 1.87 -11.86 5.50
C ALA A 24 1.39 -10.75 6.45
N ALA A 25 0.85 -9.65 5.90
CA ALA A 25 0.38 -8.53 6.68
C ALA A 25 -1.01 -8.79 7.29
N MET A 26 -1.89 -9.51 6.58
CA MET A 26 -3.24 -9.88 7.02
C MET A 26 -3.29 -11.10 7.95
N ASP A 27 -2.22 -11.91 8.03
CA ASP A 27 -2.16 -13.06 8.93
C ASP A 27 -2.05 -12.64 10.40
N SER A 28 -3.17 -12.75 11.11
CA SER A 28 -3.24 -12.49 12.56
C SER A 28 -2.45 -13.51 13.39
N SER A 29 -2.14 -14.69 12.85
CA SER A 29 -1.35 -15.70 13.56
C SER A 29 0.15 -15.41 13.54
N GLY A 30 0.61 -14.47 12.71
CA GLY A 30 2.02 -14.09 12.56
C GLY A 30 2.89 -15.10 11.80
N ARG A 31 2.40 -16.32 11.55
CA ARG A 31 3.15 -17.41 10.89
C ARG A 31 3.54 -17.07 9.45
N ALA A 32 2.67 -16.40 8.71
CA ALA A 32 2.96 -15.95 7.35
C ALA A 32 4.04 -14.86 7.35
N ARG A 33 4.04 -13.96 8.34
CA ARG A 33 5.09 -12.94 8.51
C ARG A 33 6.44 -13.56 8.83
N GLU A 34 6.48 -14.56 9.71
CA GLU A 34 7.72 -15.31 10.01
C GLU A 34 8.27 -16.04 8.78
N ARG A 35 7.39 -16.58 7.93
CA ARG A 35 7.78 -17.31 6.72
C ARG A 35 8.04 -16.40 5.52
N LEU A 36 7.69 -15.12 5.59
CA LEU A 36 7.75 -14.19 4.46
C LEU A 36 9.14 -14.17 3.79
N PRO A 37 10.27 -14.10 4.51
CA PRO A 37 11.58 -14.12 3.85
C PRO A 37 11.79 -15.38 2.98
N ALA A 38 11.44 -16.56 3.49
CA ALA A 38 11.56 -17.81 2.75
C ALA A 38 10.58 -17.89 1.55
N THR A 39 9.36 -17.36 1.73
CA THR A 39 8.39 -17.21 0.63
C THR A 39 8.95 -16.33 -0.48
N LEU A 40 9.51 -15.16 -0.13
CA LEU A 40 10.10 -14.23 -1.10
C LEU A 40 11.31 -14.83 -1.80
N ASP A 41 12.17 -15.55 -1.09
CA ASP A 41 13.32 -16.25 -1.70
C ASP A 41 12.85 -17.34 -2.68
N SER A 42 11.81 -18.10 -2.33
CA SER A 42 11.20 -19.11 -3.20
C SER A 42 10.59 -18.50 -4.46
N LEU A 43 9.88 -17.37 -4.33
CA LEU A 43 9.32 -16.64 -5.46
C LEU A 43 10.44 -16.07 -6.36
N ALA A 44 11.47 -15.46 -5.78
CA ALA A 44 12.60 -14.93 -6.53
C ALA A 44 13.37 -16.03 -7.29
N ALA A 45 13.46 -17.23 -6.73
CA ALA A 45 14.09 -18.38 -7.38
C ALA A 45 13.37 -18.81 -8.69
N ARG A 46 12.08 -18.50 -8.84
CA ARG A 46 11.32 -18.78 -10.07
C ARG A 46 11.73 -17.91 -11.26
N ARG A 47 12.43 -16.77 -11.00
CA ARG A 47 12.92 -15.83 -12.02
C ARG A 47 11.81 -15.36 -12.97
N GLN A 48 10.69 -14.94 -12.40
CA GLN A 48 9.53 -14.42 -13.13
C GLN A 48 9.33 -12.94 -12.80
N PRO A 49 10.17 -12.04 -13.34
CA PRO A 49 10.09 -10.62 -13.03
C PRO A 49 8.89 -9.91 -13.67
N GLY A 50 8.08 -10.60 -14.47
CA GLY A 50 7.02 -10.00 -15.27
C GLY A 50 7.51 -9.24 -16.50
N VAL A 51 6.58 -8.55 -17.17
CA VAL A 51 6.80 -7.72 -18.36
C VAL A 51 6.20 -6.33 -18.16
N ARG A 52 6.69 -5.36 -18.94
CA ARG A 52 6.06 -4.04 -19.02
C ARG A 52 4.80 -4.16 -19.87
N ALA A 53 3.64 -4.22 -19.22
CA ALA A 53 2.36 -4.45 -19.90
C ALA A 53 1.71 -3.17 -20.46
N GLY A 54 2.35 -1.99 -20.29
CA GLY A 54 1.78 -0.71 -20.74
C GLY A 54 0.51 -0.28 -19.98
N LEU A 55 0.20 -0.96 -18.88
CA LEU A 55 -0.97 -0.68 -18.03
C LEU A 55 -0.76 0.47 -17.04
N THR A 56 0.47 0.99 -16.96
CA THR A 56 0.85 2.12 -16.09
C THR A 56 1.82 3.03 -16.83
N ALA A 57 1.89 4.29 -16.38
CA ALA A 57 2.91 5.24 -16.80
C ALA A 57 4.28 4.96 -16.15
N ASP A 58 4.37 4.11 -15.13
CA ASP A 58 5.64 3.74 -14.49
C ASP A 58 6.46 2.79 -15.38
N PRO A 59 7.61 3.24 -15.92
CA PRO A 59 8.46 2.40 -16.77
C PRO A 59 9.16 1.27 -15.99
N ASN A 60 9.13 1.27 -14.66
CA ASN A 60 9.79 0.25 -13.85
C ASN A 60 8.83 -0.84 -13.38
N LEU A 61 7.51 -0.63 -13.48
CA LEU A 61 6.54 -1.63 -13.10
C LEU A 61 6.53 -2.80 -14.07
N ARG A 62 6.59 -4.03 -13.52
CA ARG A 62 6.51 -5.26 -14.29
C ARG A 62 5.38 -6.12 -13.73
N LEU A 63 4.50 -6.55 -14.62
CA LEU A 63 3.29 -7.31 -14.31
C LEU A 63 3.38 -8.72 -14.91
N PRO A 64 2.58 -9.69 -14.45
CA PRO A 64 2.55 -11.01 -15.06
C PRO A 64 2.39 -10.95 -16.58
N PRO A 65 3.12 -11.77 -17.35
CA PRO A 65 3.13 -11.69 -18.83
C PRO A 65 1.80 -12.03 -19.49
N GLN A 66 0.95 -12.82 -18.83
CA GLN A 66 -0.30 -13.33 -19.38
C GLN A 66 -1.23 -13.83 -18.27
N GLY A 67 -2.53 -13.71 -18.51
CA GLY A 67 -3.58 -14.04 -17.55
C GLY A 67 -4.20 -12.80 -16.89
N PRO A 68 -5.39 -12.95 -16.28
CA PRO A 68 -6.00 -11.86 -15.52
C PRO A 68 -5.13 -11.51 -14.31
N LEU A 69 -5.03 -10.22 -13.99
CA LEU A 69 -4.45 -9.77 -12.73
C LEU A 69 -5.34 -10.27 -11.58
N ALA A 70 -4.72 -10.59 -10.44
CA ALA A 70 -5.50 -10.81 -9.23
C ALA A 70 -6.33 -9.54 -8.94
N PRO A 71 -7.59 -9.67 -8.48
CA PRO A 71 -8.48 -8.51 -8.29
C PRO A 71 -7.85 -7.37 -7.48
N ALA A 72 -7.19 -7.70 -6.36
CA ALA A 72 -6.50 -6.72 -5.52
C ALA A 72 -5.37 -5.97 -6.25
N CYS A 73 -4.63 -6.65 -7.14
CA CYS A 73 -3.59 -5.99 -7.94
C CYS A 73 -4.21 -5.05 -8.99
N GLY A 74 -5.33 -5.44 -9.61
CA GLY A 74 -6.06 -4.58 -10.53
C GLY A 74 -6.59 -3.32 -9.84
N GLU A 75 -7.21 -3.47 -8.67
CA GLU A 75 -7.69 -2.35 -7.86
C GLU A 75 -6.57 -1.39 -7.45
N GLU A 76 -5.38 -1.92 -7.13
CA GLU A 76 -4.21 -1.07 -6.82
C GLU A 76 -3.72 -0.28 -8.04
N LEU A 77 -3.65 -0.91 -9.22
CA LEU A 77 -3.28 -0.21 -10.45
C LEU A 77 -4.26 0.92 -10.81
N GLU A 78 -5.56 0.69 -10.63
CA GLU A 78 -6.59 1.71 -10.83
C GLU A 78 -6.44 2.87 -9.83
N ARG A 79 -6.13 2.54 -8.57
CA ARG A 79 -5.87 3.55 -7.54
C ARG A 79 -4.62 4.36 -7.84
N ASP A 80 -3.52 3.72 -8.22
CA ASP A 80 -2.28 4.38 -8.60
C ASP A 80 -2.46 5.28 -9.84
N ALA A 81 -3.26 4.83 -10.81
CA ALA A 81 -3.59 5.62 -11.99
C ALA A 81 -4.39 6.90 -11.68
N SER A 82 -5.12 6.93 -10.54
CA SER A 82 -5.79 8.15 -10.06
C SER A 82 -4.82 9.21 -9.53
N GLY A 83 -3.54 8.85 -9.39
CA GLY A 83 -2.48 9.70 -8.88
C GLY A 83 -2.53 9.85 -7.36
N PHE A 84 -1.46 10.39 -6.78
CA PHE A 84 -1.37 10.67 -5.36
C PHE A 84 -1.18 12.17 -5.11
N VAL A 85 -1.67 12.64 -3.97
CA VAL A 85 -1.47 14.00 -3.51
C VAL A 85 -0.15 14.08 -2.74
N GLN A 86 0.70 15.02 -3.13
CA GLN A 86 1.86 15.40 -2.30
C GLN A 86 1.36 16.18 -1.09
N PHE A 87 1.68 15.72 0.12
CA PHE A 87 1.36 16.44 1.37
C PHE A 87 2.17 17.73 1.60
N PRO A 88 3.49 17.80 1.26
CA PRO A 88 4.32 18.96 1.60
C PRO A 88 3.78 20.34 1.19
N PRO A 89 3.14 20.51 0.01
CA PRO A 89 2.52 21.77 -0.37
C PRO A 89 1.42 22.26 0.57
N PHE A 90 0.86 21.43 1.46
CA PHE A 90 -0.25 21.81 2.35
C PHE A 90 0.20 22.06 3.80
N LEU A 91 1.50 21.87 4.11
CA LEU A 91 2.04 22.08 5.47
C LEU A 91 1.78 23.50 6.00
N TYR A 92 1.74 24.51 5.11
CA TYR A 92 1.52 25.91 5.48
C TYR A 92 0.08 26.23 5.89
N LEU A 93 -0.89 25.39 5.49
CA LEU A 93 -2.30 25.60 5.80
C LEU A 93 -2.68 25.11 7.20
N ASP A 94 -1.85 24.28 7.83
CA ASP A 94 -2.26 23.52 9.01
C ASP A 94 -1.27 23.55 10.21
N GLN A 95 -0.23 24.40 10.20
CA GLN A 95 0.79 24.43 11.27
C GLN A 95 1.23 23.00 11.69
N ALA A 96 1.51 22.15 10.70
CA ALA A 96 1.77 20.74 10.93
C ALA A 96 3.12 20.51 11.63
N LEU A 97 3.16 20.77 12.94
CA LEU A 97 4.15 20.21 13.81
C LEU A 97 3.91 18.69 13.79
N LEU A 98 4.95 17.93 13.45
CA LEU A 98 4.92 16.46 13.42
C LEU A 98 4.51 15.85 14.77
N ASP A 99 4.51 16.67 15.83
CA ASP A 99 4.24 16.33 17.22
C ASP A 99 2.85 16.79 17.71
N GLY A 100 2.00 17.35 16.84
CA GLY A 100 0.66 17.86 17.21
C GLY A 100 -0.37 16.75 17.50
N ASP A 101 -1.64 17.10 17.73
CA ASP A 101 -2.69 16.10 18.03
C ASP A 101 -3.22 15.38 16.79
N ILE A 102 -2.91 15.86 15.58
CA ILE A 102 -3.50 15.40 14.31
C ILE A 102 -2.48 14.69 13.41
N VAL A 103 -2.79 13.46 13.01
CA VAL A 103 -2.06 12.72 11.97
C VAL A 103 -2.77 12.91 10.65
N TRP A 104 -2.03 13.44 9.68
CA TRP A 104 -2.44 13.48 8.28
C TRP A 104 -1.83 12.29 7.56
N ALA A 105 -2.67 11.43 6.99
CA ALA A 105 -2.24 10.27 6.23
C ALA A 105 -2.84 10.31 4.82
N ARG A 106 -2.08 9.84 3.82
CA ARG A 106 -2.67 9.46 2.54
C ARG A 106 -3.66 8.31 2.78
N ASP A 107 -4.63 8.15 1.88
CA ASP A 107 -5.52 6.98 1.95
C ASP A 107 -4.71 5.69 1.75
N LEU A 108 -4.72 4.79 2.74
CA LEU A 108 -4.08 3.48 2.70
C LEU A 108 -5.11 2.35 2.43
N GLY A 109 -6.35 2.71 2.08
CA GLY A 109 -7.41 1.76 1.78
C GLY A 109 -7.71 0.83 2.97
N PRO A 110 -7.66 -0.51 2.78
CA PRO A 110 -7.88 -1.48 3.87
C PRO A 110 -6.94 -1.29 5.07
N TRP A 111 -5.78 -0.69 4.88
CA TRP A 111 -4.75 -0.52 5.90
C TRP A 111 -4.94 0.71 6.79
N ASN A 112 -5.94 1.55 6.55
CA ASN A 112 -6.21 2.74 7.37
C ASN A 112 -6.41 2.40 8.86
N GLY A 113 -6.92 1.21 9.18
CA GLY A 113 -7.06 0.72 10.56
C GLY A 113 -5.74 0.64 11.32
N ALA A 114 -4.63 0.32 10.65
CA ALA A 114 -3.31 0.19 11.27
C ALA A 114 -2.79 1.52 11.84
N LEU A 115 -3.22 2.66 11.28
CA LEU A 115 -2.84 3.98 11.75
C LEU A 115 -3.31 4.23 13.19
N PHE A 116 -4.48 3.71 13.58
CA PHE A 116 -5.00 3.87 14.95
C PHE A 116 -4.18 3.09 15.99
N ALA A 117 -3.56 1.98 15.58
CA ALA A 117 -2.67 1.21 16.44
C ALA A 117 -1.29 1.89 16.57
N HIS A 118 -0.81 2.49 15.48
CA HIS A 118 0.49 3.15 15.45
C HIS A 118 0.49 4.53 16.13
N TYR A 119 -0.63 5.26 16.07
CA TYR A 119 -0.81 6.59 16.65
C TYR A 119 -1.96 6.62 17.67
N PRO A 120 -1.81 5.95 18.82
CA PRO A 120 -2.88 5.86 19.81
C PRO A 120 -3.25 7.24 20.37
N GLY A 121 -4.55 7.51 20.47
CA GLY A 121 -5.10 8.74 21.07
C GLY A 121 -5.10 9.98 20.16
N ARG A 122 -4.50 9.89 18.97
CA ARG A 122 -4.44 11.01 18.02
C ARG A 122 -5.64 11.06 17.09
N LYS A 123 -6.01 12.25 16.62
CA LYS A 123 -7.01 12.43 15.57
C LYS A 123 -6.39 12.09 14.23
N LEU A 124 -7.02 11.23 13.45
CA LEU A 124 -6.51 10.81 12.15
C LEU A 124 -7.37 11.40 11.04
N TYR A 125 -6.73 11.99 10.04
CA TYR A 125 -7.39 12.50 8.85
C TYR A 125 -6.74 11.91 7.62
N ARG A 126 -7.56 11.45 6.67
CA ARG A 126 -7.08 11.12 5.34
C ARG A 126 -7.05 12.36 4.47
N TYR A 127 -6.03 12.47 3.62
CA TYR A 127 -6.01 13.41 2.52
C TYR A 127 -5.95 12.64 1.19
N ALA A 128 -6.90 12.94 0.31
CA ALA A 128 -6.99 12.37 -1.03
C ALA A 128 -7.59 13.40 -1.98
N SER A 129 -7.16 13.41 -3.24
CA SER A 129 -7.86 14.20 -4.26
C SER A 129 -9.06 13.41 -4.76
N VAL A 130 -10.19 14.09 -4.93
CA VAL A 130 -11.41 13.48 -5.50
C VAL A 130 -11.24 13.23 -7.00
N THR A 131 -10.34 13.99 -7.65
CA THR A 131 -9.92 13.82 -9.05
C THR A 131 -8.43 14.16 -9.22
N PRO A 132 -7.73 13.56 -10.19
CA PRO A 132 -6.32 13.87 -10.44
C PRO A 132 -6.08 15.37 -10.62
N GLY A 133 -5.15 15.94 -9.85
CA GLY A 133 -4.79 17.37 -9.91
C GLY A 133 -5.74 18.34 -9.18
N ALA A 134 -6.87 17.87 -8.63
CA ALA A 134 -7.70 18.69 -7.76
C ALA A 134 -7.06 18.87 -6.37
N ALA A 135 -7.51 19.91 -5.64
CA ALA A 135 -7.13 20.11 -4.25
C ALA A 135 -7.53 18.88 -3.41
N PRO A 136 -6.69 18.47 -2.43
CA PRO A 136 -7.04 17.37 -1.55
C PRO A 136 -8.24 17.73 -0.68
N VAL A 137 -9.07 16.73 -0.44
CA VAL A 137 -10.11 16.76 0.57
C VAL A 137 -9.60 16.03 1.80
N PHE A 138 -9.70 16.71 2.93
CA PHE A 138 -9.32 16.21 4.23
C PHE A 138 -10.56 15.62 4.92
N THR A 139 -10.59 14.30 5.09
CA THR A 139 -11.72 13.62 5.74
C THR A 139 -11.26 12.98 7.05
N PRO A 140 -11.98 13.13 8.17
CA PRO A 140 -11.66 12.37 9.37
C PRO A 140 -11.73 10.87 9.09
N LEU A 141 -10.76 10.12 9.60
CA LEU A 141 -10.82 8.67 9.62
C LEU A 141 -11.57 8.23 10.87
N GLU A 142 -12.58 7.38 10.68
CA GLU A 142 -13.28 6.72 11.77
C GLU A 142 -12.56 5.43 12.12
N ARG A 143 -12.45 5.15 13.43
CA ARG A 143 -11.91 3.87 13.87
C ARG A 143 -12.86 2.78 13.37
N PRO A 144 -12.38 1.74 12.66
CA PRO A 144 -13.23 0.63 12.29
C PRO A 144 -13.91 0.09 13.55
N SER A 145 -15.23 0.15 13.60
CA SER A 145 -16.00 -0.47 14.66
C SER A 145 -15.56 -1.92 14.74
N ALA A 146 -15.20 -2.41 15.93
CA ALA A 146 -15.03 -3.85 16.12
C ALA A 146 -16.32 -4.49 15.63
N ARG A 147 -16.27 -5.22 14.50
CA ARG A 147 -17.43 -6.03 14.10
C ARG A 147 -17.69 -6.95 15.28
N HIS A 148 -18.83 -6.75 15.94
CA HIS A 148 -19.39 -7.77 16.82
C HIS A 148 -19.76 -8.94 15.91
N ASP A 149 -18.79 -9.81 15.62
CA ASP A 149 -19.09 -11.17 15.17
C ASP A 149 -19.61 -11.92 16.41
N LEU A 150 -20.88 -11.67 16.72
CA LEU A 150 -21.67 -12.48 17.61
C LEU A 150 -22.26 -13.64 16.81
N ARG A 151 -21.59 -14.79 16.97
CA ARG A 151 -22.09 -16.17 16.87
C ARG A 151 -22.57 -16.71 15.52
#